data_AF-A0A510UX40-F1
#
_entry.id   AF-A0A510UX40-F1
#
_cell.length_a   1.000
_cell.length_b   1.000
_cell.length_c   1.000
_cell.angle_alpha   90.00
_cell.angle_beta   90.00
_cell.angle_gamma   90.00
#
_symmetry.space_group_name_H-M   'P 1'
#
loop_
_entity.id
_entity.type
_entity.pdbx_description
1 polymer ?
#
loop_
_entity_poly.entity_id
_entity_poly.type
_entity_poly.pdbx_seq_one_letter_code
_entity_poly.pdbx_strand_id
1 'polypeptide(L)'
;MEITKLQPAGLVVSPAFSHVAVVPAGATTIYVGGQNGVDDQGALVSDDVAEQSVRALDNAATALAAAGASLGDVVQWTVLIHQDADLRAAYGAIAARLATGGTPPLVTAARVAGLGVPGALIEIAAVAATDGTPPAA
;
A
#
# COMPACT_ATOMS: atom_id res chain seq x y z
N MET A 1 17.02 -5.17 10.93
CA MET A 1 16.25 -6.41 11.25
C MET A 1 15.48 -6.82 9.99
N GLU A 2 15.13 -8.10 9.76
CA GLU A 2 14.52 -8.52 8.47
C GLU A 2 13.07 -9.03 8.64
N ILE A 3 12.12 -8.34 8.00
CA ILE A 3 10.74 -8.83 7.84
C ILE A 3 10.78 -9.99 6.86
N THR A 4 10.46 -11.20 7.32
CA THR A 4 10.48 -12.37 6.44
C THR A 4 9.15 -12.49 5.70
N LYS A 5 9.19 -12.45 4.37
CA LYS A 5 8.03 -12.66 3.49
C LYS A 5 8.16 -14.01 2.80
N LEU A 6 7.10 -14.81 2.79
CA LEU A 6 7.14 -16.20 2.36
C LEU A 6 6.14 -16.49 1.24
N GLN A 7 6.59 -17.31 0.28
CA GLN A 7 5.79 -17.90 -0.79
C GLN A 7 5.90 -19.43 -0.69
N PRO A 8 5.12 -20.07 0.21
CA PRO A 8 5.29 -21.48 0.52
C PRO A 8 4.87 -22.40 -0.62
N ALA A 9 5.47 -23.59 -0.68
CA ALA A 9 5.05 -24.64 -1.59
C ALA A 9 3.57 -24.99 -1.39
N GLY A 10 2.88 -25.30 -2.49
CA GLY A 10 1.44 -25.57 -2.49
C GLY A 10 0.56 -24.34 -2.73
N LEU A 11 1.13 -23.13 -2.76
CA LEU A 11 0.45 -21.91 -3.18
C LEU A 11 1.09 -21.30 -4.44
N VAL A 12 0.37 -20.39 -5.09
CA VAL A 12 0.87 -19.67 -6.28
C VAL A 12 2.10 -18.83 -5.92
N VAL A 13 3.15 -18.90 -6.74
CA VAL A 13 4.30 -17.97 -6.63
C VAL A 13 4.00 -16.76 -7.49
N SER A 14 4.07 -15.57 -6.92
CA SER A 14 3.68 -14.32 -7.56
C SER A 14 4.79 -13.26 -7.46
N PRO A 15 5.14 -12.57 -8.55
CA PRO A 15 6.04 -11.42 -8.46
C PRO A 15 5.39 -10.21 -7.78
N ALA A 16 4.06 -10.22 -7.59
CA ALA A 16 3.30 -9.08 -7.09
C ALA A 16 2.96 -9.14 -5.59
N PHE A 17 2.96 -10.34 -4.97
CA PHE A 17 2.62 -10.48 -3.56
C PHE A 17 3.20 -11.76 -2.91
N SER A 18 3.34 -11.72 -1.59
CA SER A 18 3.63 -12.87 -0.73
C SER A 18 2.40 -13.33 0.05
N HIS A 19 2.42 -14.56 0.55
CA HIS A 19 1.30 -15.16 1.28
C HIS A 19 1.38 -14.95 2.79
N VAL A 20 2.59 -14.86 3.34
CA VAL A 20 2.83 -14.74 4.78
C VAL A 20 3.96 -13.75 5.02
N ALA A 21 3.83 -12.95 6.08
CA ALA A 21 4.92 -12.14 6.61
C ALA A 21 5.09 -12.42 8.10
N VAL A 22 6.35 -12.50 8.53
CA VAL A 22 6.74 -12.63 9.94
C VAL A 22 7.45 -11.34 10.32
N VAL A 23 6.82 -10.58 11.22
CA VAL A 23 7.42 -9.40 11.84
C VAL A 23 8.15 -9.86 13.11
N PRO A 24 9.47 -9.65 13.22
CA PRO A 24 10.25 -10.12 14.36
C PRO A 24 9.93 -9.34 15.64
N ALA A 25 10.22 -9.97 16.79
CA ALA A 25 10.10 -9.33 18.09
C ALA A 25 11.00 -8.09 18.19
N GLY A 26 10.50 -7.02 18.82
CA GLY A 26 11.21 -5.75 18.96
C GLY A 26 11.02 -4.76 17.80
N ALA A 27 10.21 -5.10 16.79
CA ALA A 27 9.82 -4.16 15.74
C ALA A 27 8.75 -3.17 16.20
N THR A 28 8.79 -1.96 15.64
CA THR A 28 7.67 -1.02 15.69
C THR A 28 6.74 -1.32 14.51
N THR A 29 5.47 -1.62 14.78
CA THR A 29 4.46 -1.77 13.72
C THR A 29 3.76 -0.43 13.47
N ILE A 30 3.63 -0.06 12.20
CA ILE A 30 3.07 1.20 11.74
C ILE A 30 1.79 0.89 10.97
N TYR A 31 0.70 1.56 11.34
CA TYR A 31 -0.60 1.44 10.69
C TYR A 31 -0.88 2.71 9.90
N VAL A 32 -1.04 2.57 8.58
CA VAL A 32 -1.36 3.67 7.67
C VAL A 32 -2.82 3.56 7.26
N GLY A 33 -3.61 4.57 7.60
CA GLY A 33 -5.00 4.67 7.16
C GLY A 33 -5.13 4.82 5.65
N GLY A 34 -6.34 4.60 5.12
CA GLY A 34 -6.62 4.69 3.69
C GLY A 34 -6.23 6.03 3.08
N GLN A 35 -5.48 5.98 1.98
CA GLN A 35 -5.07 7.11 1.19
C GLN A 35 -5.78 7.07 -0.16
N ASN A 36 -6.48 8.14 -0.52
CA ASN A 36 -7.07 8.33 -1.85
C ASN A 36 -6.16 9.19 -2.73
N GLY A 37 -6.51 9.32 -4.02
CA GLY A 37 -5.86 10.22 -4.97
C GLY A 37 -6.22 11.70 -4.77
N VAL A 38 -6.05 12.22 -3.55
CA VAL A 38 -6.36 13.60 -3.17
C VAL A 38 -5.13 14.44 -2.87
N ASP A 39 -5.25 15.76 -3.01
CA ASP A 39 -4.27 16.75 -2.57
C ASP A 39 -4.28 17.02 -1.06
N ASP A 40 -3.41 17.92 -0.59
CA ASP A 40 -3.32 18.31 0.83
C ASP A 40 -4.51 19.17 1.29
N GLN A 41 -5.37 19.61 0.38
CA GLN A 41 -6.66 20.23 0.66
C GLN A 41 -7.82 19.21 0.59
N GLY A 42 -7.54 17.95 0.25
CA GLY A 42 -8.51 16.88 0.13
C GLY A 42 -9.28 16.85 -1.20
N ALA A 43 -8.86 17.62 -2.21
CA ALA A 43 -9.45 17.59 -3.53
C ALA A 43 -8.84 16.49 -4.40
N LEU A 44 -9.65 15.83 -5.24
CA LEU A 44 -9.14 14.83 -6.18
C LEU A 44 -8.16 15.47 -7.17
N VAL A 45 -7.02 14.81 -7.40
CA VAL A 45 -6.01 15.33 -8.34
C VAL A 45 -6.38 15.09 -9.80
N SER A 46 -7.27 14.13 -10.06
CA SER A 46 -7.64 13.68 -11.40
C SER A 46 -8.93 12.84 -11.39
N ASP A 47 -9.58 12.71 -12.54
CA ASP A 47 -10.62 11.72 -12.80
C ASP A 47 -10.07 10.41 -13.42
N ASP A 48 -8.76 10.35 -13.70
CA ASP A 48 -8.08 9.16 -14.20
C ASP A 48 -7.58 8.27 -13.04
N VAL A 49 -7.86 6.96 -13.13
CA VAL A 49 -7.50 6.02 -12.06
C VAL A 49 -5.99 5.80 -11.96
N ALA A 50 -5.21 5.89 -13.04
CA ALA A 50 -3.76 5.75 -12.97
C ALA A 50 -3.15 6.94 -12.23
N GLU A 51 -3.59 8.16 -12.53
CA GLU A 51 -3.16 9.37 -11.83
C GLU A 51 -3.56 9.36 -10.35
N GLN A 52 -4.82 8.98 -10.04
CA GLN A 52 -5.25 8.80 -8.65
C GLN A 52 -4.45 7.70 -7.91
N SER A 53 -4.08 6.61 -8.60
CA SER A 53 -3.30 5.52 -8.00
C SER A 53 -1.91 5.97 -7.61
N VAL A 54 -1.22 6.71 -8.49
CA VAL A 54 0.08 7.31 -8.19
C VAL A 54 -0.04 8.21 -6.98
N ARG A 55 -1.04 9.09 -6.96
CA ARG A 55 -1.22 10.03 -5.84
C ARG A 55 -1.55 9.34 -4.53
N ALA A 56 -2.42 8.33 -4.54
CA ALA A 56 -2.74 7.54 -3.35
C ALA A 56 -1.49 6.88 -2.75
N LEU A 57 -0.61 6.35 -3.61
CA LEU A 57 0.64 5.75 -3.17
C LEU A 57 1.65 6.79 -2.68
N ASP A 58 1.71 7.97 -3.28
CA ASP A 58 2.54 9.09 -2.80
C ASP A 58 2.09 9.56 -1.41
N ASN A 59 0.79 9.70 -1.20
CA ASN A 59 0.20 10.02 0.10
C ASN A 59 0.55 8.94 1.14
N ALA A 60 0.51 7.65 0.77
CA ALA A 60 0.94 6.55 1.64
C ALA A 60 2.44 6.61 1.96
N ALA A 61 3.27 6.97 0.99
CA ALA A 61 4.71 7.19 1.21
C ALA A 61 4.98 8.37 2.17
N THR A 62 4.23 9.46 2.04
CA THR A 62 4.29 10.59 2.98
C THR A 62 3.90 10.18 4.39
N ALA A 63 2.81 9.40 4.55
CA ALA A 63 2.38 8.90 5.85
C ALA A 63 3.40 7.96 6.49
N LEU A 64 4.02 7.07 5.71
CA LEU A 64 5.11 6.21 6.18
C LEU A 64 6.33 7.03 6.62
N ALA A 65 6.70 8.05 5.83
CA ALA A 65 7.85 8.91 6.12
C ALA A 65 7.68 9.69 7.44
N ALA A 66 6.45 10.10 7.78
CA ALA A 66 6.14 10.71 9.08
C ALA A 66 6.43 9.76 10.27
N ALA A 67 6.41 8.45 10.02
CA ALA A 67 6.77 7.42 10.99
C ALA A 67 8.23 6.92 10.85
N GLY A 68 9.06 7.58 10.03
CA GLY A 68 10.43 7.14 9.75
C GLY A 68 10.52 5.87 8.91
N ALA A 69 9.44 5.49 8.23
CA ALA A 69 9.37 4.32 7.35
C ALA A 69 9.33 4.69 5.87
N SER A 70 9.54 3.70 5.02
CA SER A 70 9.51 3.77 3.57
C SER A 70 8.59 2.70 2.98
N LEU A 71 8.38 2.73 1.65
CA LEU A 71 7.63 1.67 0.95
C LEU A 71 8.30 0.28 1.11
N GLY A 72 9.61 0.22 1.34
CA GLY A 72 10.34 -1.02 1.56
C GLY A 72 9.98 -1.70 2.88
N ASP A 73 9.51 -0.93 3.86
CA ASP A 73 9.14 -1.41 5.20
C ASP A 73 7.71 -1.96 5.25
N VAL A 74 6.98 -1.90 4.14
CA VAL A 74 5.59 -2.37 4.07
C VAL A 74 5.53 -3.89 4.16
N VAL A 75 4.71 -4.34 5.12
CA VAL A 75 4.36 -5.73 5.37
C VAL A 75 3.17 -6.12 4.49
N GLN A 76 2.12 -5.30 4.47
CA GLN A 76 0.88 -5.56 3.77
C GLN A 76 0.27 -4.30 3.17
N TRP A 77 -0.20 -4.40 1.93
CA TRP A 77 -1.10 -3.44 1.30
C TRP A 77 -2.55 -3.93 1.35
N THR A 78 -3.48 -2.99 1.54
CA THR A 78 -4.89 -3.15 1.21
C THR A 78 -5.23 -2.17 0.09
N VAL A 79 -5.77 -2.68 -1.02
CA VAL A 79 -6.08 -1.88 -2.22
C VAL A 79 -7.55 -2.04 -2.56
N LEU A 80 -8.32 -0.98 -2.36
CA LEU A 80 -9.75 -0.94 -2.71
C LEU A 80 -9.90 -0.12 -3.99
N ILE A 81 -10.56 -0.69 -5.00
CA ILE A 81 -10.70 -0.09 -6.31
C ILE A 81 -12.18 0.04 -6.62
N HIS A 82 -12.60 1.22 -7.07
CA HIS A 82 -13.98 1.43 -7.48
C HIS A 82 -14.37 0.42 -8.58
N GLN A 83 -15.56 -0.15 -8.49
CA GLN A 83 -16.01 -1.26 -9.34
C GLN A 83 -15.93 -0.94 -10.84
N ASP A 84 -16.14 0.31 -11.21
CA ASP A 84 -16.12 0.80 -12.60
C ASP A 84 -14.73 1.28 -13.08
N ALA A 85 -13.72 1.29 -12.20
CA ALA A 85 -12.38 1.75 -12.57
C ALA A 85 -11.58 0.68 -13.34
N ASP A 86 -10.69 1.13 -14.23
CA ASP A 86 -9.77 0.25 -14.96
C ASP A 86 -8.65 -0.25 -14.02
N LEU A 87 -8.78 -1.51 -13.61
CA LEU A 87 -7.83 -2.23 -12.76
C LEU A 87 -6.42 -2.30 -13.35
N ARG A 88 -6.32 -2.45 -14.68
CA ARG A 88 -5.02 -2.56 -15.36
C ARG A 88 -4.33 -1.21 -15.38
N ALA A 89 -5.06 -0.12 -15.58
CA ALA A 89 -4.52 1.23 -15.47
C ALA A 89 -4.07 1.53 -14.03
N ALA A 90 -4.92 1.21 -13.04
CA ALA A 90 -4.61 1.40 -11.62
C ALA A 90 -3.31 0.70 -11.20
N TYR A 91 -3.24 -0.63 -11.38
CA TYR A 91 -2.03 -1.39 -11.02
C TYR A 91 -0.85 -1.09 -11.95
N GLY A 92 -1.09 -0.84 -13.23
CA GLY A 92 -0.03 -0.50 -14.19
C GLY A 92 0.76 0.73 -13.78
N ALA A 93 0.11 1.68 -13.10
CA ALA A 93 0.75 2.90 -12.62
C ALA A 93 1.64 2.69 -11.38
N ILE A 94 1.32 1.71 -10.51
CA ILE A 94 1.94 1.62 -9.18
C ILE A 94 2.56 0.26 -8.81
N ALA A 95 2.34 -0.81 -9.59
CA ALA A 95 2.75 -2.16 -9.20
C ALA A 95 4.25 -2.29 -8.88
N ALA A 96 5.11 -1.62 -9.65
CA ALA A 96 6.56 -1.62 -9.41
C ALA A 96 6.94 -0.99 -8.06
N ARG A 97 6.15 -0.03 -7.58
CA ARG A 97 6.38 0.65 -6.29
C ARG A 97 5.71 -0.06 -5.11
N LEU A 98 4.68 -0.87 -5.36
CA LEU A 98 4.08 -1.72 -4.32
C LEU A 98 5.01 -2.86 -3.91
N ALA A 99 5.84 -3.35 -4.83
CA ALA A 99 6.75 -4.48 -4.64
C ALA A 99 8.23 -4.06 -4.57
N THR A 100 8.56 -3.17 -3.63
CA THR A 100 9.95 -2.73 -3.41
C THR A 100 10.70 -3.58 -2.40
N GLY A 101 12.02 -3.71 -2.54
CA GLY A 101 12.89 -4.29 -1.50
C GLY A 101 13.07 -5.81 -1.54
N GLY A 102 12.93 -6.43 -2.71
CA GLY A 102 13.12 -7.88 -2.89
C GLY A 102 11.79 -8.63 -2.91
N THR A 103 11.55 -9.49 -1.93
CA THR A 103 10.32 -10.29 -1.84
C THR A 103 9.10 -9.37 -1.65
N PRO A 104 8.05 -9.47 -2.49
CA PRO A 104 6.92 -8.53 -2.47
C PRO A 104 6.10 -8.65 -1.18
N PRO A 105 5.45 -7.57 -0.72
CA PRO A 105 4.61 -7.56 0.49
C PRO A 105 3.34 -8.42 0.30
N LEU A 106 2.55 -8.54 1.37
CA LEU A 106 1.20 -9.09 1.29
C LEU A 106 0.30 -8.08 0.58
N VAL A 107 -0.71 -8.57 -0.13
CA VAL A 107 -1.69 -7.71 -0.81
C VAL A 107 -3.08 -8.29 -0.60
N THR A 108 -3.97 -7.48 -0.04
CA THR A 108 -5.43 -7.70 -0.12
C THR A 108 -5.99 -6.69 -1.11
N ALA A 109 -6.80 -7.16 -2.07
CA ALA A 109 -7.40 -6.28 -3.06
C ALA A 109 -8.87 -6.62 -3.28
N ALA A 110 -9.70 -5.59 -3.48
CA ALA A 110 -11.12 -5.77 -3.76
C ALA A 110 -11.64 -4.67 -4.69
N ARG A 111 -12.58 -5.06 -5.58
CA ARG A 111 -13.47 -4.09 -6.21
C ARG A 111 -14.59 -3.74 -5.22
N VAL A 112 -14.87 -2.45 -5.06
CA VAL A 112 -15.89 -1.93 -4.14
C VAL A 112 -16.87 -1.03 -4.89
N ALA A 113 -18.11 -0.95 -4.41
CA ALA A 113 -19.15 -0.14 -5.04
C ALA A 113 -18.90 1.38 -4.95
N GLY A 114 -18.03 1.80 -4.03
CA GLY A 114 -17.72 3.20 -3.75
C GLY A 114 -16.65 3.34 -2.67
N LEU A 115 -16.10 4.54 -2.55
CA LEU A 115 -15.11 4.93 -1.54
C LEU A 115 -15.63 6.11 -0.71
N GLY A 116 -14.96 6.42 0.41
CA GLY A 116 -15.40 7.48 1.32
C GLY A 116 -15.33 8.89 0.71
N VAL A 117 -14.35 9.14 -0.15
CA VAL A 117 -14.21 10.40 -0.90
C VAL A 117 -15.01 10.31 -2.20
N PRO A 118 -16.00 11.20 -2.42
CA PRO A 118 -16.75 11.22 -3.68
C PRO A 118 -15.84 11.40 -4.89
N GLY A 119 -15.96 10.51 -5.88
CA GLY A 119 -15.14 10.51 -7.10
C GLY A 119 -13.77 9.82 -6.97
N ALA A 120 -13.40 9.35 -5.77
CA ALA A 120 -12.21 8.52 -5.63
C ALA A 120 -12.43 7.17 -6.32
N LEU A 121 -11.42 6.74 -7.09
CA LEU A 121 -11.39 5.50 -7.84
C LEU A 121 -10.52 4.44 -7.18
N ILE A 122 -9.67 4.83 -6.24
CA ILE A 122 -8.78 3.94 -5.50
C ILE A 122 -8.53 4.46 -4.07
N GLU A 123 -8.37 3.50 -3.15
CA GLU A 123 -7.88 3.72 -1.80
C GLU A 123 -6.80 2.68 -1.46
N ILE A 124 -5.69 3.15 -0.88
CA ILE A 124 -4.56 2.29 -0.47
C ILE A 124 -4.31 2.49 1.02
N ALA A 125 -4.29 1.40 1.76
CA ALA A 125 -3.89 1.37 3.18
C ALA A 125 -2.70 0.41 3.36
N ALA A 126 -1.92 0.61 4.42
CA ALA A 126 -0.72 -0.18 4.65
C ALA A 126 -0.52 -0.57 6.13
N VAL A 127 0.12 -1.71 6.32
CA VAL A 127 0.81 -2.04 7.57
C VAL A 127 2.29 -2.15 7.23
N ALA A 128 3.14 -1.46 7.98
CA ALA A 128 4.59 -1.49 7.86
C ALA A 128 5.25 -1.85 9.19
N ALA A 129 6.54 -2.20 9.16
CA ALA A 129 7.31 -2.43 10.37
C ALA A 129 8.75 -1.94 10.22
N THR A 130 9.29 -1.32 11.28
CA THR A 130 10.66 -0.82 11.32
C THR A 130 11.36 -1.26 12.61
N ASP A 131 12.68 -1.02 12.69
CA ASP A 131 13.45 -1.24 13.91
C ASP A 131 12.91 -0.32 15.05
N GLY A 132 12.86 -0.85 16.27
CA GLY A 132 12.04 -0.43 17.42
C GLY A 132 12.19 0.97 18.02
N THR A 133 12.36 2.03 17.23
CA THR A 133 12.30 3.41 17.71
C THR A 133 11.06 4.09 17.13
N PRO A 134 9.99 4.27 17.91
CA PRO A 134 8.88 5.14 17.51
C PRO A 134 9.40 6.55 17.22
N PRO A 135 8.78 7.29 16.28
CA PRO A 135 9.09 8.70 16.08
C PRO A 135 8.96 9.47 17.40
N ALA A 136 9.82 10.45 17.62
CA ALA A 136 9.58 11.43 18.68
C ALA A 136 8.26 12.16 18.36
N ALA A 137 7.35 12.17 19.33
CA ALA A 137 6.05 12.85 19.24
C ALA A 137 6.21 14.37 19.10
#